data_AF-A0A3M1VRQ7-F1
#
_entry.id   AF-A0A3M1VRQ7-F1
#
_cell.length_a   1.000
_cell.length_b   1.000
_cell.length_c   1.000
_cell.angle_alpha   90.00
_cell.angle_beta   90.00
_cell.angle_gamma   90.00
#
_symmetry.space_group_name_H-M   'P 1'
#
loop_
_entity.id
_entity.type
_entity.pdbx_description
1 polymer ?
#
loop_
_entity_poly.entity_id
_entity_poly.type
_entity_poly.pdbx_seq_one_letter_code
_entity_poly.pdbx_strand_id
1 'polypeptide(L)'
;MRWTRPARTGLAASLLAAALAVAGPALGDEEAPRGGAGAPKEETVELDEAAASVTGALQGKEAVRIQTLCTHCNSANIQVGGLAAELVPMELGGFPLLGGMAVAYALNCLPPDTVAEAQVVKGPGSADLPNPAAGGTISLEPSEPSELPYLTAGVLAGTYRRRSAVVRLAGEAAPWLSGQVLAGTDRADPVDDDGDGFNDVGRLDREFAELRAHIAAAERHELELGA
;
A
#
# COMPACT_ATOMS: atom_id res chain seq x y z
N MET A 1 9.64 28.89 5.69
CA MET A 1 9.52 29.64 6.96
C MET A 1 9.22 28.61 8.06
N ARG A 2 10.17 28.35 8.94
CA ARG A 2 10.09 27.35 10.03
C ARG A 2 9.55 28.04 11.27
N TRP A 3 8.43 27.56 11.81
CA TRP A 3 7.89 28.05 13.08
C TRP A 3 8.02 26.96 14.15
N THR A 4 8.95 27.16 15.07
CA THR A 4 9.25 26.30 16.21
C THR A 4 8.39 26.71 17.41
N ARG A 5 7.67 25.75 18.02
CA ARG A 5 6.93 25.97 19.29
C ARG A 5 7.90 26.12 20.48
N PRO A 6 7.63 27.00 21.48
CA PRO A 6 8.51 27.19 22.63
C PRO A 6 8.28 26.14 23.72
N ALA A 7 9.40 25.67 24.29
CA ALA A 7 9.46 24.78 25.44
C ALA A 7 8.99 25.49 26.74
N ARG A 8 8.17 24.81 27.54
CA ARG A 8 7.88 25.21 28.92
C ARG A 8 8.83 24.49 29.87
N THR A 9 9.69 25.28 30.49
CA THR A 9 10.56 24.91 31.59
C THR A 9 9.77 24.83 32.90
N GLY A 10 10.05 23.78 33.68
CA GLY A 10 9.62 23.60 35.05
C GLY A 10 10.71 22.87 35.81
N LEU A 11 11.69 23.64 36.30
CA LEU A 11 12.70 23.22 37.27
C LEU A 11 12.04 23.05 38.64
N ALA A 12 12.26 21.91 39.30
CA ALA A 12 12.70 21.78 40.71
C ALA A 12 12.23 20.46 41.35
N ALA A 13 13.20 19.59 41.66
CA ALA A 13 13.33 18.83 42.92
C ALA A 13 14.28 17.63 42.67
N SER A 14 15.59 17.82 42.64
CA SER A 14 16.51 17.61 43.78
C SER A 14 16.41 16.21 44.45
N LEU A 15 17.44 15.40 44.16
CA LEU A 15 18.26 14.61 45.09
C LEU A 15 17.54 13.88 46.24
N LEU A 16 17.50 12.54 46.19
CA LEU A 16 17.93 11.66 47.29
C LEU A 16 17.86 10.17 46.90
N ALA A 17 18.69 9.37 47.58
CA ALA A 17 18.70 7.91 47.66
C ALA A 17 19.47 7.14 46.57
N ALA A 18 20.79 7.17 46.76
CA ALA A 18 21.67 6.05 46.43
C ALA A 18 21.32 4.79 47.26
N ALA A 19 21.62 3.65 46.66
CA ALA A 19 21.91 2.35 47.28
C ALA A 19 20.78 1.59 47.98
N LEU A 20 20.26 0.55 47.30
CA LEU A 20 20.33 -0.81 47.83
C LEU A 20 20.29 -1.82 46.68
N ALA A 21 21.47 -2.39 46.38
CA ALA A 21 21.62 -3.54 45.51
C ALA A 21 21.20 -4.80 46.29
N VAL A 22 20.28 -5.58 45.72
CA VAL A 22 20.15 -7.01 46.02
C VAL A 22 20.58 -7.75 44.76
N ALA A 23 21.69 -8.46 44.88
CA ALA A 23 22.24 -9.33 43.86
C ALA A 23 21.30 -10.52 43.60
N GLY A 24 20.75 -10.58 42.40
CA GLY A 24 20.19 -11.79 41.78
C GLY A 24 21.20 -12.33 40.75
N PRO A 25 21.21 -13.65 40.48
CA PRO A 25 22.34 -14.33 39.84
C PRO A 25 22.51 -13.93 38.38
N ALA A 26 23.79 -13.81 37.99
CA ALA A 26 24.25 -13.56 36.64
C ALA A 26 23.77 -14.66 35.68
N LEU A 27 22.83 -14.30 34.80
CA LEU A 27 22.63 -14.97 33.52
C LEU A 27 23.45 -14.20 32.50
N GLY A 28 24.43 -14.88 31.91
CA GLY A 28 25.42 -14.28 31.03
C GLY A 28 24.78 -13.52 29.88
N ASP A 29 25.33 -12.34 29.60
CA ASP A 29 25.15 -11.61 28.36
C ASP A 29 25.78 -12.43 27.22
N GLU A 30 25.03 -13.36 26.64
CA GLU A 30 25.24 -13.70 25.23
C GLU A 30 24.69 -12.53 24.40
N GLU A 31 25.52 -11.48 24.30
CA GLU A 31 25.36 -10.43 23.31
C GLU A 31 25.57 -11.07 21.93
N ALA A 32 24.47 -11.59 21.38
CA ALA A 32 24.40 -12.05 20.01
C ALA A 32 24.95 -10.93 19.12
N PRO A 33 25.93 -11.21 18.24
CA PRO A 33 26.56 -10.18 17.45
C PRO A 33 25.48 -9.47 16.63
N ARG A 34 25.25 -8.19 16.94
CA ARG A 34 24.51 -7.26 16.08
C ARG A 34 25.34 -7.03 14.82
N GLY A 35 25.41 -8.07 13.98
CA GLY A 35 25.73 -7.94 12.58
C GLY A 35 24.65 -7.04 11.99
N GLY A 36 25.02 -5.81 11.69
CA GLY A 36 24.14 -4.85 11.03
C GLY A 36 23.80 -5.37 9.64
N ALA A 37 22.75 -6.19 9.54
CA ALA A 37 21.85 -6.07 8.41
C ALA A 37 21.24 -4.68 8.56
N GLY A 38 21.64 -3.76 7.67
CA GLY A 38 20.98 -2.45 7.62
C GLY A 38 19.47 -2.66 7.59
N ALA A 39 18.71 -1.77 8.24
CA ALA A 39 17.26 -1.78 8.15
C ALA A 39 16.86 -2.06 6.69
N PRO A 40 15.96 -3.02 6.45
CA PRO A 40 15.66 -3.42 5.09
C PRO A 40 15.23 -2.17 4.34
N LYS A 41 15.85 -1.94 3.18
CA LYS A 41 15.63 -0.70 2.42
C LYS A 41 14.22 -0.75 1.88
N GLU A 42 13.34 -0.01 2.55
CA GLU A 42 12.00 0.29 2.09
C GLU A 42 12.10 1.24 0.91
N GLU A 43 11.45 0.87 -0.19
CA GLU A 43 11.43 1.66 -1.39
C GLU A 43 9.98 2.02 -1.72
N THR A 44 9.73 3.32 -1.79
CA THR A 44 8.45 3.87 -2.24
C THR A 44 8.39 3.83 -3.76
N VAL A 45 7.38 3.14 -4.28
CA VAL A 45 7.10 2.98 -5.70
C VAL A 45 5.85 3.77 -6.06
N GLU A 46 6.02 4.76 -6.93
CA GLU A 46 4.89 5.48 -7.54
C GLU A 46 4.17 4.58 -8.54
N LEU A 47 2.84 4.57 -8.50
CA LEU A 47 2.00 3.79 -9.39
C LEU A 47 1.68 4.58 -10.66
N ASP A 48 1.67 3.91 -11.81
CA ASP A 48 1.23 4.52 -13.06
C ASP A 48 -0.31 4.58 -13.11
N GLU A 49 -0.86 5.78 -13.03
CA GLU A 49 -2.31 6.04 -13.13
C GLU A 49 -2.90 5.63 -14.49
N ALA A 50 -2.07 5.53 -15.54
CA ALA A 50 -2.52 5.06 -16.85
C ALA A 50 -2.73 3.54 -16.92
N ALA A 51 -2.25 2.79 -15.93
CA ALA A 51 -2.41 1.35 -15.86
C ALA A 51 -3.88 0.93 -15.69
N ALA A 52 -4.20 -0.32 -16.04
CA ALA A 52 -5.55 -0.88 -15.85
C ALA A 52 -5.81 -1.36 -14.43
N SER A 53 -4.78 -1.62 -13.64
CA SER A 53 -4.89 -2.13 -12.28
C SER A 53 -3.61 -1.89 -11.52
N VAL A 54 -3.64 -2.06 -10.19
CA VAL A 54 -2.45 -1.99 -9.34
C VAL A 54 -1.41 -3.02 -9.78
N THR A 55 -1.83 -4.22 -10.19
CA THR A 55 -0.94 -5.22 -10.80
C THR A 55 -0.22 -4.66 -12.04
N GLY A 56 -0.94 -3.95 -12.93
CA GLY A 56 -0.31 -3.31 -14.09
C GLY A 56 0.63 -2.17 -13.71
N ALA A 57 0.27 -1.37 -12.70
CA ALA A 57 1.07 -0.23 -12.24
C ALA A 57 2.38 -0.65 -11.53
N LEU A 58 2.38 -1.80 -10.86
CA LEU A 58 3.56 -2.41 -10.24
C LEU A 58 4.48 -3.11 -11.25
N GLN A 59 4.03 -3.32 -12.49
CA GLN A 59 4.80 -4.05 -13.49
C GLN A 59 6.03 -3.23 -13.91
N GLY A 60 7.22 -3.82 -13.75
CA GLY A 60 8.47 -3.19 -14.15
C GLY A 60 8.99 -2.14 -13.16
N LYS A 61 8.37 -2.03 -11.98
CA LYS A 61 8.89 -1.26 -10.86
C LYS A 61 10.02 -2.01 -10.14
N GLU A 62 10.81 -1.29 -9.36
CA GLU A 62 11.99 -1.87 -8.73
C GLU A 62 11.61 -3.05 -7.81
N ALA A 63 12.41 -4.11 -7.84
CA ALA A 63 12.22 -5.38 -7.13
C ALA A 63 10.94 -6.19 -7.42
N VAL A 64 9.96 -5.64 -8.13
CA VAL A 64 8.72 -6.34 -8.44
C VAL A 64 8.77 -6.90 -9.85
N ARG A 65 8.56 -8.21 -9.97
CA ARG A 65 8.42 -8.91 -11.24
C ARG A 65 7.04 -9.52 -11.33
N ILE A 66 6.31 -9.13 -12.36
CA ILE A 66 4.96 -9.64 -12.61
C ILE A 66 5.00 -10.49 -13.88
N GLN A 67 4.52 -11.73 -13.76
CA GLN A 67 4.41 -12.66 -14.88
C GLN A 67 2.95 -13.04 -15.06
N THR A 68 2.36 -12.68 -16.19
CA THR A 68 1.04 -13.19 -16.58
C THR A 68 1.14 -14.70 -16.78
N LEU A 69 0.36 -15.47 -16.01
CA LEU A 69 0.30 -16.92 -16.13
C LEU A 69 -0.73 -17.36 -17.16
N CYS A 70 -1.90 -16.70 -17.17
CA CYS A 70 -2.98 -16.99 -18.10
C CYS A 70 -3.60 -15.67 -18.54
N THR A 71 -3.51 -15.35 -19.84
CA THR A 71 -4.13 -14.15 -20.43
C THR A 71 -5.66 -14.20 -20.39
N HIS A 72 -6.23 -15.40 -20.50
CA HIS A 72 -7.69 -15.60 -20.49
C HIS A 72 -8.32 -15.32 -19.12
N CYS A 73 -7.69 -15.80 -18.04
CA CYS A 73 -8.13 -15.52 -16.68
C CYS A 73 -7.52 -14.23 -16.10
N ASN A 74 -6.68 -13.53 -16.88
CA ASN A 74 -5.87 -12.39 -16.46
C ASN A 74 -5.18 -12.62 -15.10
N SER A 75 -4.63 -13.83 -14.91
CA SER A 75 -3.95 -14.22 -13.68
C SER A 75 -2.47 -13.91 -13.80
N ALA A 76 -1.89 -13.40 -12.72
CA ALA A 76 -0.48 -13.03 -12.68
C ALA A 76 0.20 -13.60 -11.44
N ASN A 77 1.47 -13.96 -11.57
CA ASN A 77 2.33 -14.24 -10.43
C ASN A 77 3.15 -12.99 -10.13
N ILE A 78 3.03 -12.46 -8.91
CA ILE A 78 3.78 -11.30 -8.44
C ILE A 78 4.95 -11.83 -7.61
N GLN A 79 6.16 -11.45 -8.00
CA GLN A 79 7.39 -11.91 -7.38
C GLN A 79 8.21 -10.73 -6.86
N VAL A 80 8.78 -10.90 -5.67
CA VAL A 80 9.79 -9.99 -5.12
C VAL A 80 11.05 -10.79 -4.84
N GLY A 81 12.19 -10.30 -5.33
CA GLY A 81 13.46 -11.03 -5.22
C GLY A 81 13.46 -12.41 -5.90
N GLY A 82 12.53 -12.67 -6.83
CA GLY A 82 12.37 -13.94 -7.53
C GLY A 82 11.58 -15.02 -6.77
N LEU A 83 11.05 -14.70 -5.59
CA LEU A 83 10.14 -15.58 -4.85
C LEU A 83 8.68 -15.24 -5.18
N ALA A 84 7.83 -16.27 -5.24
CA ALA A 84 6.42 -16.14 -5.62
C ALA A 84 5.57 -15.48 -4.52
N ALA A 85 4.34 -15.08 -4.88
CA ALA A 85 3.41 -14.38 -3.99
C ALA A 85 3.04 -15.16 -2.71
N GLU A 86 3.27 -16.47 -2.65
CA GLU A 86 3.15 -17.26 -1.42
C GLU A 86 4.22 -16.94 -0.38
N LEU A 87 5.36 -16.38 -0.80
CA LEU A 87 6.52 -16.02 0.03
C LEU A 87 6.75 -14.50 0.09
N VAL A 88 5.76 -13.73 -0.33
CA VAL A 88 5.73 -12.26 -0.32
C VAL A 88 4.36 -11.83 0.20
N PRO A 89 4.19 -11.72 1.53
CA PRO A 89 2.95 -11.22 2.09
C PRO A 89 2.74 -9.77 1.65
N MET A 90 1.47 -9.43 1.41
CA MET A 90 1.06 -8.10 0.98
C MET A 90 -0.04 -7.57 1.86
N GLU A 91 -0.13 -6.26 1.98
CA GLU A 91 -1.17 -5.57 2.74
C GLU A 91 -1.68 -4.34 1.99
N LEU A 92 -2.87 -3.89 2.38
CA LEU A 92 -3.50 -2.66 1.92
C LEU A 92 -3.94 -1.86 3.14
N GLY A 93 -3.29 -0.72 3.41
CA GLY A 93 -3.58 0.13 4.58
C GLY A 93 -3.51 -0.63 5.91
N GLY A 94 -2.48 -1.47 6.08
CA GLY A 94 -2.29 -2.31 7.26
C GLY A 94 -3.18 -3.55 7.36
N PHE A 95 -4.06 -3.81 6.39
CA PHE A 95 -4.84 -5.05 6.34
C PHE A 95 -4.15 -6.11 5.45
N PRO A 96 -3.86 -7.31 5.96
CA PRO A 96 -3.19 -8.34 5.17
C PRO A 96 -4.10 -8.87 4.04
N LEU A 97 -3.55 -8.96 2.84
CA LEU A 97 -4.19 -9.55 1.67
C LEU A 97 -3.99 -11.08 1.64
N LEU A 98 -4.91 -11.77 0.97
CA LEU A 98 -4.87 -13.24 0.80
C LEU A 98 -3.65 -13.67 -0.01
N GLY A 99 -2.76 -14.50 0.55
CA GLY A 99 -1.52 -14.93 -0.11
C GLY A 99 -1.66 -15.74 -1.41
N GLY A 100 -0.54 -15.86 -2.13
CA GLY A 100 -0.44 -16.62 -3.39
C GLY A 100 -1.17 -15.96 -4.55
N MET A 101 -1.80 -16.77 -5.41
CA MET A 101 -2.52 -16.28 -6.60
C MET A 101 -3.74 -15.40 -6.29
N ALA A 102 -4.28 -15.46 -5.07
CA ALA A 102 -5.45 -14.66 -4.68
C ALA A 102 -5.12 -13.16 -4.64
N VAL A 103 -3.91 -12.78 -4.19
CA VAL A 103 -3.42 -11.39 -4.25
C VAL A 103 -3.52 -10.85 -5.66
N ALA A 104 -3.04 -11.61 -6.66
CA ALA A 104 -2.96 -11.10 -8.02
C ALA A 104 -4.33 -10.73 -8.58
N TYR A 105 -5.37 -11.52 -8.24
CA TYR A 105 -6.75 -11.17 -8.59
C TYR A 105 -7.25 -9.94 -7.82
N ALA A 106 -6.96 -9.86 -6.51
CA ALA A 106 -7.35 -8.71 -5.70
C ALA A 106 -6.75 -7.39 -6.24
N LEU A 107 -5.46 -7.39 -6.54
CA LEU A 107 -4.76 -6.23 -7.09
C LEU A 107 -5.13 -5.92 -8.53
N ASN A 108 -5.60 -6.91 -9.29
CA ASN A 108 -6.08 -6.68 -10.64
C ASN A 108 -7.47 -6.02 -10.65
N CYS A 109 -8.29 -6.30 -9.64
CA CYS A 109 -9.55 -5.59 -9.45
C CYS A 109 -9.34 -4.15 -8.96
N LEU A 110 -8.30 -3.91 -8.16
CA LEU A 110 -8.02 -2.60 -7.57
C LEU A 110 -7.57 -1.59 -8.64
N PRO A 111 -8.27 -0.45 -8.81
CA PRO A 111 -7.81 0.65 -9.66
C PRO A 111 -6.50 1.26 -9.11
N PRO A 112 -5.58 1.73 -9.97
CA PRO A 112 -4.37 2.39 -9.47
C PRO A 112 -4.69 3.67 -8.69
N ASP A 113 -5.76 4.38 -9.05
CA ASP A 113 -6.15 5.64 -8.40
C ASP A 113 -6.47 5.47 -6.90
N THR A 114 -6.91 4.29 -6.42
CA THR A 114 -7.28 4.12 -5.00
C THR A 114 -6.05 4.07 -4.08
N VAL A 115 -4.86 3.82 -4.64
CA VAL A 115 -3.60 3.63 -3.91
C VAL A 115 -2.68 4.81 -4.15
N ALA A 116 -2.17 5.43 -3.09
CA ALA A 116 -1.22 6.54 -3.21
C ALA A 116 0.18 6.04 -3.57
N GLU A 117 0.65 5.02 -2.86
CA GLU A 117 1.99 4.47 -3.06
C GLU A 117 2.05 2.98 -2.72
N ALA A 118 3.04 2.30 -3.30
CA ALA A 118 3.39 0.95 -2.93
C ALA A 118 4.78 0.94 -2.31
N GLN A 119 4.89 0.48 -1.07
CA GLN A 119 6.15 0.28 -0.37
C GLN A 119 6.61 -1.16 -0.59
N VAL A 120 7.79 -1.31 -1.19
CA VAL A 120 8.38 -2.62 -1.48
C VAL A 120 9.62 -2.81 -0.62
N VAL A 121 9.59 -3.83 0.23
CA VAL A 121 10.73 -4.19 1.09
C VAL A 121 11.38 -5.44 0.50
N LYS A 122 12.68 -5.38 0.25
CA LYS A 122 13.45 -6.49 -0.38
C LYS A 122 14.06 -7.41 0.68
N GLY A 123 13.81 -8.71 0.54
CA GLY A 123 14.48 -9.75 1.31
C GLY A 123 13.81 -10.10 2.66
N PRO A 124 14.34 -11.13 3.36
CA PRO A 124 13.81 -11.58 4.63
C PRO A 124 14.16 -10.58 5.73
N GLY A 125 13.18 -9.84 6.23
CA GLY A 125 13.46 -8.83 7.26
C GLY A 125 12.37 -7.81 7.56
N SER A 126 11.25 -7.83 6.82
CA SER A 126 10.05 -7.08 7.23
C SER A 126 9.55 -7.67 8.55
N ALA A 127 9.73 -6.94 9.65
CA ALA A 127 9.25 -7.34 10.97
C ALA A 127 7.72 -7.17 11.09
N ASP A 128 7.14 -6.37 10.20
CA ASP A 128 5.78 -5.86 10.32
C ASP A 128 4.72 -6.84 9.77
N LEU A 129 5.10 -7.71 8.84
CA LEU A 129 4.21 -8.73 8.26
C LEU A 129 4.61 -10.16 8.67
N PRO A 130 3.65 -11.05 9.03
CA PRO A 130 3.94 -12.41 9.45
C PRO A 130 4.68 -13.24 8.39
N ASN A 131 5.57 -14.14 8.87
CA ASN A 131 6.29 -15.17 8.10
C ASN A 131 5.29 -15.97 7.21
N PRO A 132 5.46 -16.03 5.87
CA PRO A 132 6.74 -16.23 5.19
C PRO A 132 7.15 -15.12 4.22
N ALA A 133 7.56 -13.96 4.74
CA ALA A 133 8.20 -12.89 3.97
C ALA A 133 9.65 -13.21 3.56
N ALA A 134 9.89 -14.37 2.95
CA ALA A 134 11.23 -14.77 2.53
C ALA A 134 11.74 -13.95 1.33
N GLY A 135 10.83 -13.52 0.44
CA GLY A 135 11.16 -12.66 -0.71
C GLY A 135 11.18 -11.18 -0.39
N GLY A 136 10.44 -10.77 0.64
CA GLY A 136 10.13 -9.38 0.94
C GLY A 136 8.65 -9.18 1.22
N THR A 137 8.22 -7.93 1.26
CA THR A 137 6.81 -7.53 1.44
C THR A 137 6.42 -6.43 0.48
N ILE A 138 5.13 -6.33 0.22
CA ILE A 138 4.53 -5.22 -0.53
C ILE A 138 3.41 -4.64 0.32
N SER A 139 3.55 -3.39 0.73
CA SER A 139 2.54 -2.65 1.47
C SER A 139 1.95 -1.58 0.55
N LEU A 140 0.64 -1.62 0.34
CA LEU A 140 -0.06 -0.63 -0.47
C LEU A 140 -0.67 0.41 0.47
N GLU A 141 -0.22 1.65 0.36
CA GLU A 141 -0.80 2.74 1.12
C GLU A 141 -1.96 3.32 0.32
N PRO A 142 -3.20 3.17 0.79
CA PRO A 142 -4.33 3.76 0.12
C PRO A 142 -4.26 5.29 0.11
N SER A 143 -4.96 5.89 -0.84
CA SER A 143 -5.02 7.33 -0.93
C SER A 143 -5.77 7.96 0.25
N GLU A 144 -5.20 9.04 0.78
CA GLU A 144 -5.72 9.76 1.95
C GLU A 144 -6.44 11.07 1.57
N PRO A 145 -7.45 11.48 2.36
CA PRO A 145 -8.09 12.77 2.18
C PRO A 145 -7.12 13.92 2.47
N SER A 146 -7.13 14.95 1.61
CA SER A 146 -6.35 16.17 1.86
C SER A 146 -7.09 17.13 2.80
N GLU A 147 -6.32 17.92 3.55
CA GLU A 147 -6.82 19.06 4.33
C GLU A 147 -7.51 20.12 3.44
N LEU A 148 -7.04 20.29 2.20
CA LEU A 148 -7.62 21.25 1.26
C LEU A 148 -8.69 20.57 0.39
N PRO A 149 -9.87 21.20 0.20
CA PRO A 149 -10.88 20.66 -0.69
C PRO A 149 -10.42 20.75 -2.14
N TYR A 150 -10.40 19.61 -2.84
CA TYR A 150 -10.08 19.51 -4.25
C TYR A 150 -11.00 18.51 -4.97
N LEU A 151 -11.16 18.74 -6.27
CA LEU A 151 -11.88 17.86 -7.18
C LEU A 151 -10.92 17.51 -8.32
N THR A 152 -10.67 16.22 -8.51
CA THR A 152 -9.91 15.69 -9.64
C THR A 152 -10.85 14.87 -10.51
N ALA A 153 -10.77 15.07 -11.83
CA ALA A 153 -11.46 14.23 -12.79
C ALA A 153 -10.47 13.84 -13.89
N GLY A 154 -10.36 12.54 -14.15
CA GLY A 154 -9.49 11.95 -15.16
C GLY A 154 -10.30 11.18 -16.18
N VAL A 155 -9.92 11.29 -17.45
CA VAL A 155 -10.43 10.43 -18.51
C VAL A 155 -9.26 9.91 -19.32
N LEU A 156 -9.27 8.61 -19.62
CA LEU A 156 -8.25 7.95 -20.42
C LEU A 156 -8.92 7.19 -21.56
N ALA A 157 -8.37 7.35 -22.76
CA ALA A 157 -8.74 6.57 -23.93
C ALA A 157 -7.49 5.85 -24.45
N GLY A 158 -7.59 4.55 -24.66
CA GLY A 158 -6.48 3.70 -25.07
C GLY A 158 -6.78 2.86 -26.31
N THR A 159 -5.89 1.91 -26.58
CA THR A 159 -6.09 0.87 -27.60
C THR A 159 -7.25 -0.05 -27.20
N TYR A 160 -7.76 -0.82 -28.18
CA TYR A 160 -8.87 -1.76 -27.97
C TYR A 160 -10.11 -1.12 -27.34
N ARG A 161 -10.36 0.14 -27.69
CA ARG A 161 -11.45 0.99 -27.17
C ARG A 161 -11.47 1.06 -25.65
N ARG A 162 -10.31 0.93 -24.99
CA ARG A 162 -10.21 1.17 -23.55
C ARG A 162 -10.64 2.59 -23.23
N ARG A 163 -11.55 2.74 -22.26
CA ARG A 163 -12.09 4.00 -21.77
C ARG A 163 -12.14 3.91 -20.26
N SER A 164 -11.39 4.77 -19.59
CA SER A 164 -11.45 4.95 -18.15
C SER A 164 -11.92 6.36 -17.82
N ALA A 165 -12.75 6.49 -16.80
CA ALA A 165 -13.17 7.76 -16.24
C ALA A 165 -13.18 7.64 -14.72
N VAL A 166 -12.49 8.55 -14.04
CA VAL A 166 -12.41 8.60 -12.58
C VAL A 166 -12.70 10.01 -12.11
N VAL A 167 -13.44 10.12 -11.01
CA VAL A 167 -13.68 11.37 -10.30
C VAL A 167 -13.35 11.15 -8.84
N ARG A 168 -12.59 12.09 -8.28
CA ARG A 168 -12.24 12.14 -6.87
C ARG A 168 -12.63 13.49 -6.31
N LEU A 169 -13.33 13.48 -5.20
CA LEU A 169 -13.59 14.63 -4.37
C LEU A 169 -12.98 14.34 -3.00
N ALA A 170 -12.07 15.19 -2.54
CA ALA A 170 -11.50 15.07 -1.21
C ALA A 170 -11.40 16.44 -0.55
N GLY A 171 -11.44 16.48 0.78
CA GLY A 171 -11.28 17.71 1.52
C GLY A 171 -11.66 17.61 2.99
N GLU A 172 -11.35 18.68 3.71
CA GLU A 172 -11.81 18.89 5.06
C GLU A 172 -13.25 19.43 5.08
N ALA A 173 -14.13 18.74 5.80
CA ALA A 173 -15.50 19.21 6.08
C ALA A 173 -15.57 20.02 7.40
N ALA A 174 -14.70 19.69 8.36
CA ALA A 174 -14.51 20.40 9.62
C ALA A 174 -13.09 20.13 10.16
N PRO A 175 -12.56 20.91 11.11
CA PRO A 175 -11.20 20.72 11.65
C PRO A 175 -10.90 19.35 12.27
N TRP A 176 -11.94 18.54 12.51
CA TRP A 176 -11.87 17.21 13.07
C TRP A 176 -12.36 16.12 12.09
N LEU A 177 -12.77 16.50 10.87
CA LEU A 177 -13.35 15.60 9.87
C LEU A 177 -12.86 15.97 8.48
N SER A 178 -12.07 15.08 7.89
CA SER A 178 -11.75 15.09 6.47
C SER A 178 -12.32 13.83 5.80
N GLY A 179 -12.54 13.90 4.50
CA GLY A 179 -13.08 12.77 3.76
C GLY A 179 -12.72 12.82 2.29
N GLN A 180 -12.81 11.66 1.67
CA GLN A 180 -12.68 11.50 0.23
C GLN A 180 -13.75 10.55 -0.31
N VAL A 181 -14.19 10.85 -1.52
CA VAL A 181 -15.03 9.99 -2.33
C VAL A 181 -14.36 9.88 -3.69
N LEU A 182 -14.11 8.65 -4.11
CA LEU A 182 -13.54 8.34 -5.41
C LEU A 182 -14.49 7.37 -6.11
N ALA A 183 -14.80 7.62 -7.36
CA ALA A 183 -15.66 6.73 -8.14
C ALA A 183 -15.24 6.78 -9.61
N GLY A 184 -15.39 5.65 -10.29
CA GLY A 184 -15.00 5.55 -11.67
C GLY A 184 -15.45 4.30 -12.37
N THR A 185 -15.14 4.26 -13.66
CA THR A 185 -15.38 3.12 -14.54
C THR A 185 -14.17 2.91 -15.44
N ASP A 186 -13.84 1.65 -15.70
CA ASP A 186 -12.82 1.28 -16.69
C ASP A 186 -13.39 0.16 -17.57
N ARG A 187 -13.42 0.39 -18.88
CA ARG A 187 -14.00 -0.52 -19.87
C ARG A 187 -13.08 -0.73 -21.04
N ALA A 188 -12.91 -1.97 -21.49
CA ALA A 188 -12.19 -2.32 -22.71
C ALA A 188 -12.91 -3.46 -23.44
N ASP A 189 -12.97 -3.38 -24.78
CA ASP A 189 -13.60 -4.40 -25.60
C ASP A 189 -12.71 -5.66 -25.64
N PRO A 190 -13.30 -6.87 -25.66
CA PRO A 190 -12.52 -8.08 -25.89
C PRO A 190 -11.93 -8.07 -27.31
N VAL A 191 -10.80 -8.77 -27.47
CA VAL A 191 -10.09 -8.89 -28.73
C VAL A 191 -9.92 -10.36 -29.05
N ASP A 192 -10.27 -10.73 -30.26
CA ASP A 192 -10.05 -12.03 -30.90
C ASP A 192 -9.45 -11.69 -32.28
N ASP A 193 -8.12 -11.78 -32.42
CA ASP A 193 -7.40 -11.36 -33.62
C ASP A 193 -7.30 -12.50 -34.65
N ASP A 194 -7.31 -13.76 -34.21
CA ASP A 194 -7.17 -14.94 -35.08
C ASP A 194 -8.51 -15.60 -35.47
N GLY A 195 -9.62 -15.21 -34.84
CA GLY A 195 -10.97 -15.63 -35.17
C GLY A 195 -11.29 -17.06 -34.75
N ASP A 196 -10.56 -17.63 -33.80
CA ASP A 196 -10.76 -19.00 -33.32
C ASP A 196 -11.94 -19.13 -32.33
N GLY A 197 -12.55 -18.00 -31.95
CA GLY A 197 -13.67 -17.91 -31.02
C GLY A 197 -13.26 -17.80 -29.55
N PHE A 198 -11.96 -17.71 -29.27
CA PHE A 198 -11.40 -17.37 -27.96
C PHE A 198 -10.85 -15.93 -27.99
N ASN A 199 -11.08 -15.19 -26.91
CA ASN A 199 -10.52 -13.84 -26.80
C ASN A 199 -9.05 -13.93 -26.38
N ASP A 200 -8.16 -13.37 -27.19
CA ASP A 200 -6.74 -13.09 -26.87
C ASP A 200 -6.61 -12.10 -25.71
N VAL A 201 -7.46 -11.06 -25.74
CA VAL A 201 -7.58 -10.06 -24.68
C VAL A 201 -9.00 -10.07 -24.15
N GLY A 202 -9.13 -10.34 -22.85
CA GLY A 202 -10.41 -10.35 -22.17
C GLY A 202 -11.08 -8.97 -22.13
N ARG A 203 -12.41 -8.96 -22.09
CA ARG A 203 -13.19 -7.75 -21.81
C ARG A 203 -12.88 -7.24 -20.41
N LEU A 204 -12.63 -5.94 -20.27
CA LEU A 204 -12.61 -5.25 -18.98
C LEU A 204 -13.92 -4.49 -18.82
N ASP A 205 -14.63 -4.70 -17.72
CA ASP A 205 -15.82 -3.93 -17.37
C ASP A 205 -15.86 -3.78 -15.85
N ARG A 206 -15.34 -2.65 -15.37
CA ARG A 206 -15.20 -2.35 -13.95
C ARG A 206 -15.90 -1.04 -13.63
N GLU A 207 -16.62 -1.06 -12.52
CA GLU A 207 -17.12 0.11 -11.82
C GLU A 207 -16.62 0.01 -10.39
N PHE A 208 -16.16 1.13 -9.85
CA PHE A 208 -15.62 1.18 -8.50
C PHE A 208 -16.06 2.47 -7.82
N ALA A 209 -16.24 2.38 -6.52
CA ALA A 209 -16.47 3.50 -5.65
C ALA A 209 -15.73 3.23 -4.34
N GLU A 210 -15.13 4.27 -3.79
CA GLU A 210 -14.43 4.26 -2.53
C GLU A 210 -14.86 5.50 -1.75
N LEU A 211 -15.12 5.31 -0.46
CA LEU A 211 -15.39 6.36 0.49
C LEU A 211 -14.42 6.21 1.65
N ARG A 212 -13.69 7.30 1.96
CA ARG A 212 -12.94 7.37 3.22
C ARG A 212 -13.32 8.58 4.03
N ALA A 213 -13.25 8.42 5.35
CA ALA A 213 -13.40 9.48 6.32
C ALA A 213 -12.31 9.34 7.39
N HIS A 214 -11.64 10.45 7.69
CA HIS A 214 -10.72 10.58 8.81
C HIS A 214 -11.35 11.49 9.86
N ILE A 215 -11.43 10.99 11.09
CA ILE A 215 -12.07 11.65 12.22
C ILE A 215 -11.04 11.83 13.34
N ALA A 216 -10.62 13.07 13.58
CA ALA A 216 -9.73 13.44 14.68
C ALA A 216 -10.55 13.86 15.91
N ALA A 217 -10.99 12.89 16.71
CA ALA A 217 -11.84 13.14 17.89
C ALA A 217 -11.12 13.92 19.02
N ALA A 218 -9.80 13.80 19.11
CA ALA A 218 -8.93 14.56 20.03
C ALA A 218 -7.48 14.56 19.50
N GLU A 219 -6.57 15.34 20.10
CA GLU A 219 -5.15 15.46 19.68
C GLU A 219 -4.35 14.14 19.60
N ARG A 220 -4.90 13.02 20.11
CA ARG A 220 -4.28 11.69 20.10
C ARG A 220 -5.26 10.56 19.75
N HIS A 221 -6.46 10.89 19.26
CA HIS A 221 -7.48 9.91 18.93
C HIS A 221 -7.98 10.19 17.53
N GLU A 222 -7.52 9.35 16.61
CA GLU A 222 -7.88 9.40 15.20
C GLU A 222 -8.57 8.10 14.83
N LEU A 223 -9.59 8.21 14.00
CA LEU A 223 -10.34 7.08 13.48
C LEU A 223 -10.45 7.24 11.96
N GLU A 224 -9.99 6.23 11.24
CA GLU A 224 -10.15 6.14 9.81
C GLU A 224 -11.18 5.08 9.46
N LEU A 225 -12.06 5.45 8.52
CA LEU A 225 -13.08 4.57 7.97
C LEU A 225 -12.89 4.57 6.46
N GLY A 226 -12.77 3.38 5.86
CA GLY A 226 -12.72 3.18 4.42
C GLY A 226 -13.76 2.14 3.99
N ALA A 227 -14.44 2.38 2.88
CA ALA A 227 -15.44 1.48 2.28
C ALA A 227 -15.38 1.53 0.75
#